data_AF-A0AA42C648-F1
#
_entry.id   AF-A0AA42C648-F1
#
_cell.length_a   1.000
_cell.length_b   1.000
_cell.length_c   1.000
_cell.angle_alpha   90.00
_cell.angle_beta   90.00
_cell.angle_gamma   90.00
#
_symmetry.space_group_name_H-M   'P 1'
#
loop_
_entity.id
_entity.type
_entity.pdbx_description
1 polymer ?
#
loop_
_entity_poly.entity_id
_entity_poly.type
_entity_poly.pdbx_seq_one_letter_code
_entity_poly.pdbx_strand_id
1 'polypeptide(L)'
;MTRTKLVLIILVSFLTSNLVTAQQIRKFESSLGKKRTAAINEIVNDFEKYLDSNFLGKKLDSKYDKYLEELSKGNLSKKWRISPSNMTKYKKLKLFDEFGTVRADTVWYDGELVNYIWENDDLIQSIVPFNDVSIDTIIDETKNEIFTQMQVEGKFYIALETIYEENSLVRGLLDSRFAQGNFYDKKWYAGELFKAKLDYSDYFVKRIIAIGTNEFE
;
A
#
# COMPACT_ATOMS: atom_id res chain seq x y z
N MET A 1 16.01 -17.31 -44.16
CA MET A 1 16.77 -16.38 -43.29
C MET A 1 15.90 -15.61 -42.27
N THR A 2 14.62 -15.99 -42.09
CA THR A 2 13.64 -15.28 -41.23
C THR A 2 13.41 -15.97 -39.87
N ARG A 3 13.47 -17.30 -39.80
CA ARG A 3 13.25 -18.06 -38.54
C ARG A 3 14.34 -17.84 -37.49
N THR A 4 15.61 -17.80 -37.87
CA THR A 4 16.74 -17.61 -36.94
C THR A 4 16.77 -16.21 -36.33
N LYS A 5 16.38 -15.18 -37.10
CA LYS A 5 16.26 -13.80 -36.60
C LYS A 5 15.12 -13.65 -35.59
N LEU A 6 13.98 -14.33 -35.81
CA LEU A 6 12.85 -14.31 -34.89
C LEU A 6 13.18 -14.97 -33.54
N VAL A 7 13.88 -16.11 -33.56
CA VAL A 7 14.34 -16.80 -32.33
C VAL A 7 15.33 -15.94 -31.56
N LEU A 8 16.25 -15.25 -32.24
CA LEU A 8 17.22 -14.36 -31.59
C LEU A 8 16.55 -13.16 -30.90
N ILE A 9 15.53 -12.55 -31.54
CA ILE A 9 14.78 -11.43 -30.97
C ILE A 9 14.03 -11.87 -29.70
N ILE A 10 13.39 -13.03 -29.73
CA ILE A 10 12.67 -13.58 -28.56
C ILE A 10 13.64 -13.90 -27.41
N LEU A 11 14.81 -14.48 -27.72
CA LEU A 11 15.83 -14.80 -26.72
C LEU A 11 16.41 -13.54 -26.07
N VAL A 12 16.71 -12.52 -26.88
CA VAL A 12 17.23 -11.23 -26.41
C VAL A 12 16.20 -10.52 -25.53
N SER A 13 14.91 -10.50 -25.91
CA SER A 13 13.86 -9.90 -25.08
C SER A 13 13.69 -10.60 -23.72
N PHE A 14 13.80 -11.93 -23.70
CA PHE A 14 13.72 -12.72 -22.46
C PHE A 14 14.93 -12.53 -21.54
N LEU A 15 16.12 -12.33 -22.10
CA LEU A 15 17.33 -12.08 -21.33
C LEU A 15 17.34 -10.69 -20.72
N THR A 16 16.86 -9.68 -21.45
CA THR A 16 16.77 -8.31 -20.96
C THR A 16 15.74 -8.14 -19.86
N SER A 17 14.59 -8.81 -19.95
CA SER A 17 13.54 -8.72 -18.92
C SER A 17 14.02 -9.33 -17.59
N ASN A 18 14.65 -10.50 -17.64
CA ASN A 18 15.17 -11.17 -16.44
C ASN A 18 16.27 -10.35 -15.74
N LEU A 19 17.13 -9.66 -16.51
CA LEU A 19 18.17 -8.82 -15.95
C LEU A 19 17.60 -7.59 -15.23
N VAL A 20 16.59 -6.93 -15.84
CA VAL A 20 15.89 -5.79 -15.24
C VAL A 20 15.21 -6.21 -13.94
N THR A 21 14.46 -7.31 -13.93
CA THR A 21 13.80 -7.83 -12.72
C THR A 21 14.82 -8.15 -11.62
N ALA A 22 15.94 -8.82 -11.95
CA ALA A 22 16.97 -9.15 -10.96
C ALA A 22 17.63 -7.88 -10.37
N GLN A 23 17.83 -6.84 -11.17
CA GLN A 23 18.38 -5.56 -10.70
C GLN A 23 17.41 -4.85 -9.75
N GLN A 24 16.12 -4.81 -10.09
CA GLN A 24 15.08 -4.22 -9.24
C GLN A 24 15.01 -4.92 -7.88
N ILE A 25 14.99 -6.26 -7.88
CA ILE A 25 14.98 -7.06 -6.64
C ILE A 25 16.20 -6.72 -5.78
N ARG A 26 17.40 -6.63 -6.38
CA ARG A 26 18.61 -6.28 -5.63
C ARG A 26 18.55 -4.89 -5.01
N LYS A 27 18.04 -3.88 -5.72
CA LYS A 27 17.89 -2.52 -5.17
C LYS A 27 16.94 -2.51 -3.98
N PHE A 28 15.77 -3.11 -4.15
CA PHE A 28 14.76 -3.25 -3.10
C PHE A 28 15.32 -3.97 -1.86
N GLU A 29 15.93 -5.15 -2.02
CA GLU A 29 16.46 -5.93 -0.91
C GLU A 29 17.68 -5.25 -0.25
N SER A 30 18.49 -4.53 -1.02
CA SER A 30 19.61 -3.74 -0.50
C SER A 30 19.13 -2.59 0.38
N SER A 31 18.05 -1.91 -0.02
CA SER A 31 17.43 -0.84 0.78
C SER A 31 16.86 -1.36 2.10
N LEU A 32 16.20 -2.53 2.07
CA LEU A 32 15.66 -3.18 3.27
C LEU A 32 16.74 -3.73 4.21
N GLY A 33 17.77 -4.32 3.61
CA GLY A 33 18.74 -5.18 4.28
C GLY A 33 18.20 -6.59 4.57
N LYS A 34 19.11 -7.51 4.92
CA LYS A 34 18.83 -8.95 5.07
C LYS A 34 17.71 -9.26 6.07
N LYS A 35 17.72 -8.60 7.24
CA LYS A 35 16.74 -8.87 8.32
C LYS A 35 15.31 -8.54 7.89
N ARG A 36 15.10 -7.40 7.24
CA ARG A 36 13.78 -6.96 6.77
C ARG A 36 13.31 -7.78 5.59
N THR A 37 14.19 -8.06 4.65
CA THR A 37 13.90 -8.95 3.51
C THR A 37 13.41 -10.31 3.98
N ALA A 38 14.10 -10.93 4.95
CA ALA A 38 13.66 -12.20 5.54
C ALA A 38 12.28 -12.10 6.20
N ALA A 39 12.02 -11.04 6.95
CA ALA A 39 10.72 -10.81 7.59
C ALA A 39 9.59 -10.65 6.56
N ILE A 40 9.81 -9.93 5.46
CA ILE A 40 8.82 -9.82 4.37
C ILE A 40 8.56 -11.18 3.73
N ASN A 41 9.59 -11.99 3.51
CA ASN A 41 9.42 -13.34 2.99
C ASN A 41 8.59 -14.23 3.93
N GLU A 42 8.81 -14.12 5.24
CA GLU A 42 7.98 -14.79 6.24
C GLU A 42 6.52 -14.34 6.18
N ILE A 43 6.27 -13.03 6.06
CA ILE A 43 4.93 -12.44 5.95
C ILE A 43 4.21 -12.99 4.71
N VAL A 44 4.86 -12.98 3.54
CA VAL A 44 4.28 -13.50 2.30
C VAL A 44 3.95 -14.99 2.44
N ASN A 45 4.85 -15.79 3.01
CA ASN A 45 4.63 -17.22 3.21
C ASN A 45 3.46 -17.50 4.18
N ASP A 46 3.34 -16.72 5.26
CA ASP A 46 2.19 -16.82 6.18
C ASP A 46 0.88 -16.46 5.46
N PHE A 47 0.89 -15.40 4.66
CA PHE A 47 -0.26 -15.00 3.85
C PHE A 47 -0.66 -16.08 2.84
N GLU A 48 0.28 -16.67 2.12
CA GLU A 48 0.00 -17.74 1.15
C GLU A 48 -0.58 -19.00 1.83
N LYS A 49 -0.11 -19.36 3.04
CA LYS A 49 -0.73 -20.44 3.84
C LYS A 49 -2.17 -20.13 4.23
N TYR A 50 -2.45 -18.87 4.57
CA TYR A 50 -3.80 -18.42 4.79
C TYR A 50 -4.64 -18.56 3.52
N LEU A 51 -4.12 -18.14 2.36
CA LEU A 51 -4.82 -18.28 1.08
C LEU A 51 -5.15 -19.76 0.82
N ASP A 52 -4.17 -20.64 1.03
CA ASP A 52 -4.34 -22.08 0.84
C ASP A 52 -5.41 -22.70 1.73
N SER A 53 -5.53 -22.20 2.96
CA SER A 53 -6.48 -22.72 3.96
C SER A 53 -7.90 -22.19 3.79
N ASN A 54 -8.09 -21.02 3.18
CA ASN A 54 -9.38 -20.32 3.16
C ASN A 54 -10.01 -20.22 1.76
N PHE A 55 -9.23 -20.41 0.69
CA PHE A 55 -9.74 -20.34 -0.68
C PHE A 55 -9.58 -21.69 -1.40
N LEU A 56 -10.71 -22.25 -1.81
CA LEU A 56 -10.75 -23.44 -2.66
C LEU A 56 -10.17 -23.13 -4.04
N GLY A 57 -9.31 -24.01 -4.54
CA GLY A 57 -8.66 -23.87 -5.85
C GLY A 57 -7.31 -24.57 -5.86
N LYS A 58 -6.89 -25.05 -7.04
CA LYS A 58 -5.58 -25.72 -7.18
C LYS A 58 -4.43 -24.76 -7.46
N LYS A 59 -4.71 -23.59 -8.04
CA LYS A 59 -3.70 -22.61 -8.43
C LYS A 59 -3.68 -21.45 -7.44
N LEU A 60 -2.49 -21.10 -6.97
CA LEU A 60 -2.27 -20.00 -6.03
C LEU A 60 -2.80 -18.66 -6.59
N ASP A 61 -2.55 -18.40 -7.87
CA ASP A 61 -3.04 -17.20 -8.59
C ASP A 61 -4.55 -16.99 -8.43
N SER A 62 -5.34 -18.04 -8.62
CA SER A 62 -6.80 -17.96 -8.45
C SER A 62 -7.24 -17.66 -7.02
N LYS A 63 -6.40 -17.99 -6.02
CA LYS A 63 -6.67 -17.68 -4.62
C LYS A 63 -6.36 -16.22 -4.30
N TYR A 64 -5.29 -15.68 -4.88
CA TYR A 64 -5.00 -14.24 -4.80
C TYR A 64 -6.12 -13.40 -5.43
N ASP A 65 -6.53 -13.73 -6.66
CA ASP A 65 -7.64 -13.06 -7.34
C ASP A 65 -8.90 -13.04 -6.46
N LYS A 66 -9.29 -14.22 -5.96
CA LYS A 66 -10.49 -14.37 -5.15
C LYS A 66 -10.39 -13.61 -3.83
N TYR A 67 -9.22 -13.59 -3.20
CA TYR A 67 -8.97 -12.80 -1.99
C TYR A 67 -9.15 -11.31 -2.25
N LEU A 68 -8.53 -10.77 -3.30
CA LEU A 68 -8.63 -9.34 -3.63
C LEU A 68 -10.06 -8.96 -4.01
N GLU A 69 -10.75 -9.80 -4.78
CA GLU A 69 -12.16 -9.61 -5.14
C GLU A 69 -13.04 -9.55 -3.88
N GLU A 70 -12.96 -10.55 -3.00
CA GLU A 70 -13.77 -10.60 -1.78
C GLU A 70 -13.42 -9.45 -0.83
N LEU A 71 -12.14 -9.08 -0.69
CA LEU A 71 -11.71 -7.95 0.13
C LEU A 71 -12.29 -6.63 -0.41
N SER A 72 -12.22 -6.40 -1.72
CA SER A 72 -12.73 -5.18 -2.35
C SER A 72 -14.23 -4.99 -2.17
N LYS A 73 -14.99 -6.09 -2.10
CA LYS A 73 -16.43 -6.09 -1.86
C LYS A 73 -16.80 -6.06 -0.37
N GLY A 74 -15.82 -6.18 0.53
CA GLY A 74 -16.05 -6.32 1.97
C GLY A 74 -16.69 -7.67 2.37
N ASN A 75 -16.53 -8.70 1.54
CA ASN A 75 -17.19 -10.01 1.69
C ASN A 75 -16.26 -11.10 2.24
N LEU A 76 -15.08 -10.75 2.75
CA LEU A 76 -14.17 -11.72 3.37
C LEU A 76 -14.79 -12.27 4.66
N SER A 77 -15.09 -13.57 4.65
CA SER A 77 -15.62 -14.29 5.82
C SER A 77 -14.61 -14.38 6.97
N LYS A 78 -13.33 -14.52 6.62
CA LYS A 78 -12.19 -14.46 7.55
C LYS A 78 -11.18 -13.50 6.97
N LYS A 79 -10.69 -12.58 7.79
CA LYS A 79 -9.61 -11.68 7.39
C LYS A 79 -8.27 -12.27 7.81
N TRP A 80 -7.28 -12.17 6.92
CA TRP A 80 -5.92 -12.50 7.30
C TRP A 80 -5.32 -11.36 8.11
N ARG A 81 -4.60 -11.74 9.15
CA ARG A 81 -3.84 -10.86 10.01
C ARG A 81 -2.58 -11.56 10.45
N ILE A 82 -1.49 -10.81 10.50
CA ILE A 82 -0.26 -11.27 11.13
C ILE A 82 -0.54 -11.56 12.61
N SER A 83 -0.08 -12.71 13.11
CA SER A 83 -0.26 -13.08 14.51
C SER A 83 0.36 -12.05 15.47
N PRO A 84 -0.19 -11.81 16.68
CA PRO A 84 0.34 -10.81 17.61
C PRO A 84 1.82 -10.98 17.96
N SER A 85 2.30 -12.23 18.05
CA SER A 85 3.72 -12.54 18.30
C SER A 85 4.61 -12.11 17.14
N ASN A 86 4.21 -12.41 15.90
CA ASN A 86 4.93 -12.00 14.69
C ASN A 86 4.83 -10.48 14.48
N MET A 87 3.68 -9.87 14.76
CA MET A 87 3.50 -8.43 14.65
C MET A 87 4.45 -7.67 15.59
N THR A 88 4.61 -8.13 16.83
CA THR A 88 5.59 -7.54 17.77
C THR A 88 7.01 -7.60 17.24
N LYS A 89 7.40 -8.71 16.58
CA LYS A 89 8.69 -8.85 15.89
C LYS A 89 8.81 -7.86 14.73
N TYR A 90 7.79 -7.74 13.89
CA TYR A 90 7.83 -6.93 12.67
C TYR A 90 7.71 -5.42 12.92
N LYS A 91 6.98 -4.98 13.96
CA LYS A 91 6.95 -3.57 14.41
C LYS A 91 8.36 -3.06 14.74
N LYS A 92 9.19 -3.87 15.43
CA LYS A 92 10.59 -3.52 15.72
C LYS A 92 11.46 -3.31 14.47
N LEU A 93 11.05 -3.87 13.33
CA LEU A 93 11.74 -3.72 12.06
C LEU A 93 11.29 -2.48 11.26
N LYS A 94 10.24 -1.77 11.74
CA LYS A 94 9.63 -0.61 11.08
C LYS A 94 9.21 -0.90 9.63
N LEU A 95 8.64 -2.09 9.39
CA LEU A 95 8.26 -2.51 8.04
C LEU A 95 7.01 -1.77 7.52
N PHE A 96 6.12 -1.39 8.43
CA PHE A 96 4.82 -0.83 8.13
C PHE A 96 4.78 0.66 8.46
N ASP A 97 3.83 1.36 7.86
CA ASP A 97 3.54 2.74 8.21
C ASP A 97 3.06 2.82 9.66
N GLU A 98 3.53 3.82 10.38
CA GLU A 98 3.06 4.14 11.72
C GLU A 98 2.13 5.33 11.63
N PHE A 99 0.89 5.14 12.08
CA PHE A 99 -0.14 6.16 12.10
C PHE A 99 -0.30 6.71 13.51
N GLY A 100 -0.54 8.01 13.60
CA GLY A 100 -0.88 8.70 14.83
C GLY A 100 -2.15 9.51 14.64
N THR A 101 -2.75 9.94 15.75
CA THR A 101 -3.87 10.88 15.73
C THR A 101 -3.34 12.30 15.76
N VAL A 102 -3.84 13.16 14.88
CA VAL A 102 -3.59 14.61 14.86
C VAL A 102 -4.90 15.36 15.03
N ARG A 103 -4.81 16.59 15.55
CA ARG A 103 -5.92 17.51 15.67
C ARG A 103 -5.60 18.81 14.94
N ALA A 104 -6.61 19.62 14.69
CA ALA A 104 -6.37 20.97 14.17
C ALA A 104 -5.71 21.81 15.27
N ASP A 105 -4.54 22.37 14.98
CA ASP A 105 -3.81 23.25 15.90
C ASP A 105 -4.44 24.64 15.92
N THR A 106 -4.63 25.22 14.73
CA THR A 106 -5.26 26.53 14.55
C THR A 106 -6.42 26.41 13.57
N VAL A 107 -7.57 27.00 13.93
CA VAL A 107 -8.76 27.10 13.08
C VAL A 107 -9.28 28.54 13.12
N TRP A 108 -9.51 29.15 11.97
CA TRP A 108 -10.00 30.54 11.85
C TRP A 108 -10.92 30.71 10.63
N TYR A 109 -11.71 31.78 10.64
CA TYR A 109 -12.57 32.15 9.52
C TYR A 109 -12.08 33.48 8.94
N ASP A 110 -11.94 33.56 7.61
CA ASP A 110 -11.44 34.76 6.92
C ASP A 110 -12.54 35.64 6.30
N GLY A 111 -13.82 35.26 6.46
CA GLY A 111 -14.96 35.92 5.83
C GLY A 111 -15.54 35.17 4.64
N GLU A 112 -14.84 34.16 4.12
CA GLU A 112 -15.29 33.29 3.03
C GLU A 112 -15.13 31.81 3.39
N LEU A 113 -13.98 31.45 3.96
CA LEU A 113 -13.55 30.09 4.23
C LEU A 113 -13.22 29.88 5.70
N VAL A 114 -13.53 28.68 6.21
CA VAL A 114 -12.97 28.21 7.47
C VAL A 114 -11.64 27.54 7.15
N ASN A 115 -10.56 28.13 7.62
CA ASN A 115 -9.19 27.67 7.41
C ASN A 115 -8.67 26.96 8.65
N TYR A 116 -7.82 25.96 8.46
CA TYR A 116 -7.18 25.24 9.54
C TYR A 116 -5.81 24.68 9.16
N ILE A 117 -5.00 24.42 10.18
CA ILE A 117 -3.69 23.76 10.08
C ILE A 117 -3.70 22.59 11.05
N TRP A 118 -3.29 21.41 10.59
CA TRP A 118 -3.14 20.22 11.46
C TRP A 118 -1.88 20.32 12.33
N GLU A 119 -1.91 19.70 13.50
CA GLU A 119 -0.71 19.50 14.32
C GLU A 119 0.40 18.80 13.52
N ASN A 120 1.58 19.43 13.44
CA ASN A 120 2.76 18.97 12.69
C ASN A 120 2.66 19.07 11.15
N ASP A 121 1.76 19.90 10.64
CA ASP A 121 1.67 20.27 9.23
C ASP A 121 1.88 21.79 9.06
N ASP A 122 2.34 22.20 7.89
CA ASP A 122 2.49 23.62 7.51
C ASP A 122 1.46 24.02 6.43
N LEU A 123 0.66 23.05 5.95
CA LEU A 123 -0.35 23.27 4.90
C LEU A 123 -1.66 23.79 5.48
N ILE A 124 -2.08 24.96 4.98
CA ILE A 124 -3.41 25.51 5.24
C ILE A 124 -4.44 24.74 4.42
N GLN A 125 -5.45 24.21 5.10
CA GLN A 125 -6.62 23.61 4.48
C GLN A 125 -7.84 24.50 4.70
N SER A 126 -8.80 24.42 3.79
CA SER A 126 -9.96 25.32 3.78
C SER A 126 -11.25 24.55 3.55
N ILE A 127 -12.26 24.84 4.36
CA ILE A 127 -13.63 24.36 4.23
C ILE A 127 -14.49 25.50 3.69
N VAL A 128 -15.26 25.20 2.64
CA VAL A 128 -16.32 26.07 2.15
C VAL A 128 -17.55 25.85 3.05
N PRO A 129 -18.00 26.87 3.81
CA PRO A 129 -19.17 26.72 4.67
C PRO A 129 -20.43 26.43 3.86
N PHE A 130 -21.23 25.46 4.30
CA PHE A 130 -22.56 25.24 3.75
C PHE A 130 -23.56 26.20 4.41
N ASN A 131 -24.50 26.76 3.64
CA ASN A 131 -25.42 27.81 4.08
C ASN A 131 -26.26 27.45 5.33
N ASP A 132 -26.43 26.17 5.62
CA ASP A 132 -27.32 25.68 6.70
C ASP A 132 -26.57 25.35 8.00
N VAL A 133 -25.24 25.53 8.05
CA VAL A 133 -24.41 25.26 9.23
C VAL A 133 -23.74 26.55 9.70
N SER A 134 -23.82 26.86 10.99
CA SER A 134 -23.18 28.06 11.54
C SER A 134 -21.65 27.96 11.47
N ILE A 135 -20.97 29.07 11.18
CA ILE A 135 -19.50 29.11 11.11
C ILE A 135 -18.88 28.64 12.43
N ASP A 136 -19.43 29.05 13.57
CA ASP A 136 -18.95 28.65 14.89
C ASP A 136 -19.04 27.13 15.07
N THR A 137 -20.11 26.49 14.58
CA THR A 137 -20.25 25.03 14.57
C THR A 137 -19.16 24.37 13.73
N ILE A 138 -18.90 24.88 12.52
CA ILE A 138 -17.85 24.33 11.66
C ILE A 138 -16.47 24.47 12.32
N ILE A 139 -16.19 25.63 12.92
CA ILE A 139 -14.94 25.86 13.66
C ILE A 139 -14.80 24.87 14.83
N ASP A 140 -15.85 24.72 15.63
CA ASP A 140 -15.83 23.82 16.79
C ASP A 140 -15.70 22.35 16.39
N GLU A 141 -16.40 21.92 15.35
CA GLU A 141 -16.26 20.56 14.80
C GLU A 141 -14.85 20.32 14.28
N THR A 142 -14.31 21.26 13.50
CA THR A 142 -12.94 21.16 12.94
C THR A 142 -11.88 21.10 14.03
N LYS A 143 -12.02 21.92 15.09
CA LYS A 143 -11.10 21.90 16.26
C LYS A 143 -11.13 20.57 17.02
N ASN A 144 -12.31 19.96 17.10
CA ASN A 144 -12.51 18.72 17.84
C ASN A 144 -12.32 17.46 16.99
N GLU A 145 -12.19 17.61 15.67
CA GLU A 145 -11.95 16.50 14.76
C GLU A 145 -10.60 15.84 15.08
N ILE A 146 -10.63 14.52 15.19
CA ILE A 146 -9.44 13.69 15.38
C ILE A 146 -9.22 12.95 14.07
N PHE A 147 -8.10 13.24 13.44
CA PHE A 147 -7.73 12.61 12.18
C PHE A 147 -6.58 11.63 12.37
N THR A 148 -6.59 10.53 11.63
CA THR A 148 -5.48 9.55 11.65
C THR A 148 -4.53 9.84 10.50
N GLN A 149 -3.28 10.19 10.80
CA GLN A 149 -2.27 10.55 9.81
C GLN A 149 -1.05 9.63 9.91
N MET A 150 -0.43 9.33 8.76
CA MET A 150 0.85 8.65 8.73
C MET A 150 1.93 9.56 9.32
N GLN A 151 2.57 9.11 10.40
CA GLN A 151 3.64 9.83 11.11
C GLN A 151 5.02 9.35 10.67
N VAL A 152 5.14 8.05 10.38
CA VAL A 152 6.39 7.44 9.94
C VAL A 152 6.11 6.51 8.79
N GLU A 153 6.80 6.73 7.68
CA GLU A 153 6.73 5.84 6.55
C GLU A 153 7.47 4.51 6.82
N GLY A 154 6.79 3.41 6.50
CA GLY A 154 7.31 2.06 6.62
C GLY A 154 8.48 1.79 5.70
N LYS A 155 9.46 1.04 6.20
CA LYS A 155 10.67 0.67 5.43
C LYS A 155 10.36 -0.17 4.18
N PHE A 156 9.18 -0.79 4.11
CA PHE A 156 8.74 -1.46 2.88
C PHE A 156 8.50 -0.46 1.74
N TYR A 157 7.73 0.61 1.99
CA TYR A 157 7.42 1.60 0.96
C TYR A 157 8.65 2.41 0.54
N ILE A 158 9.49 2.81 1.50
CA ILE A 158 10.80 3.43 1.22
C ILE A 158 11.67 2.53 0.32
N ALA A 159 11.60 1.20 0.48
CA ALA A 159 12.33 0.30 -0.38
C ALA A 159 11.71 0.19 -1.79
N LEU A 160 10.38 0.24 -1.90
CA LEU A 160 9.69 0.29 -3.20
C LEU A 160 10.04 1.55 -4.00
N GLU A 161 10.20 2.70 -3.34
CA GLU A 161 10.61 3.95 -4.00
C GLU A 161 11.93 3.81 -4.77
N THR A 162 12.85 2.96 -4.30
CA THR A 162 14.15 2.75 -4.96
C THR A 162 14.06 2.14 -6.36
N ILE A 163 12.89 1.61 -6.73
CA ILE A 163 12.60 1.03 -8.05
C ILE A 163 11.39 1.71 -8.73
N TYR A 164 10.92 2.84 -8.21
CA TYR A 164 9.76 3.58 -8.71
C TYR A 164 9.86 3.89 -10.23
N GLU A 165 11.04 4.35 -10.67
CA GLU A 165 11.27 4.70 -12.08
C GLU A 165 11.40 3.48 -13.00
N GLU A 166 11.56 2.29 -12.46
CA GLU A 166 11.91 1.09 -13.23
C GLU A 166 10.77 0.08 -13.30
N ASN A 167 9.84 0.13 -12.35
CA ASN A 167 8.75 -0.83 -12.23
C ASN A 167 7.39 -0.13 -12.28
N SER A 168 6.65 -0.33 -13.38
CA SER A 168 5.37 0.36 -13.63
C SER A 168 4.28 -0.02 -12.62
N LEU A 169 4.27 -1.26 -12.12
CA LEU A 169 3.35 -1.67 -11.07
C LEU A 169 3.63 -0.90 -9.79
N VAL A 170 4.90 -0.84 -9.37
CA VAL A 170 5.32 -0.11 -8.16
C VAL A 170 5.03 1.38 -8.30
N ARG A 171 5.29 1.95 -9.48
CA ARG A 171 4.96 3.35 -9.79
C ARG A 171 3.48 3.62 -9.61
N GLY A 172 2.62 2.88 -10.31
CA GLY A 172 1.18 3.06 -10.22
C GLY A 172 0.63 2.88 -8.81
N LEU A 173 1.22 1.95 -8.05
CA LEU A 173 0.89 1.77 -6.64
C LEU A 173 1.26 2.98 -5.77
N LEU A 174 2.49 3.47 -5.91
CA LEU A 174 2.99 4.59 -5.12
C LEU A 174 2.28 5.89 -5.50
N ASP A 175 2.04 6.14 -6.78
CA ASP A 175 1.24 7.29 -7.26
C ASP A 175 -0.17 7.25 -6.67
N SER A 176 -0.81 6.08 -6.70
CA SER A 176 -2.12 5.87 -6.10
C SER A 176 -2.11 6.11 -4.59
N ARG A 177 -1.08 5.64 -3.88
CA ARG A 177 -0.92 5.86 -2.44
C ARG A 177 -0.72 7.34 -2.12
N PHE A 178 0.13 8.04 -2.87
CA PHE A 178 0.34 9.47 -2.71
C PHE A 178 -0.92 10.28 -3.00
N ALA A 179 -1.68 9.93 -4.04
CA ALA A 179 -2.94 10.60 -4.38
C ALA A 179 -4.04 10.42 -3.32
N GLN A 180 -4.02 9.32 -2.57
CA GLN A 180 -4.94 9.07 -1.46
C GLN A 180 -4.55 9.81 -0.17
N GLY A 181 -3.31 10.30 -0.07
CA GLY A 181 -2.79 10.88 1.17
C GLY A 181 -2.96 9.93 2.35
N ASN A 182 -3.62 10.39 3.41
CA ASN A 182 -3.87 9.62 4.62
C ASN A 182 -5.10 8.68 4.53
N PHE A 183 -5.85 8.69 3.43
CA PHE A 183 -7.05 7.87 3.26
C PHE A 183 -6.68 6.47 2.76
N TYR A 184 -6.19 5.61 3.65
CA TYR A 184 -5.90 4.23 3.30
C TYR A 184 -7.13 3.32 3.48
N ASP A 185 -7.98 3.21 2.44
CA ASP A 185 -9.05 2.20 2.40
C ASP A 185 -8.55 0.91 1.74
N LYS A 186 -8.42 -0.15 2.54
CA LYS A 186 -8.01 -1.49 2.09
C LYS A 186 -8.94 -2.09 1.05
N LYS A 187 -10.24 -1.80 1.09
CA LYS A 187 -11.20 -2.30 0.11
C LYS A 187 -10.94 -1.66 -1.25
N TRP A 188 -10.73 -0.35 -1.24
CA TRP A 188 -10.34 0.39 -2.45
C TRP A 188 -9.01 -0.12 -3.00
N TYR A 189 -7.99 -0.24 -2.13
CA TYR A 189 -6.67 -0.75 -2.49
C TYR A 189 -6.73 -2.16 -3.10
N ALA A 190 -7.49 -3.07 -2.49
CA ALA A 190 -7.69 -4.40 -3.03
C ALA A 190 -8.44 -4.40 -4.36
N GLY A 191 -9.41 -3.49 -4.53
CA GLY A 191 -10.15 -3.31 -5.78
C GLY A 191 -9.26 -2.86 -6.92
N GLU A 192 -8.33 -1.93 -6.69
CA GLU A 192 -7.37 -1.50 -7.70
C GLU A 192 -6.39 -2.61 -8.09
N LEU A 193 -5.84 -3.33 -7.10
CA LEU A 193 -4.99 -4.49 -7.37
C LEU A 193 -5.73 -5.61 -8.13
N PHE A 194 -7.01 -5.84 -7.84
CA PHE A 194 -7.82 -6.83 -8.56
C PHE A 194 -8.05 -6.44 -10.02
N LYS A 195 -8.37 -5.16 -10.30
CA LYS A 195 -8.57 -4.66 -11.68
C LYS A 195 -7.30 -4.72 -12.52
N ALA A 196 -6.14 -4.57 -11.88
CA ALA A 196 -4.84 -4.54 -12.55
C ALA A 196 -4.41 -5.88 -13.19
N LYS A 197 -5.12 -6.99 -12.93
CA LYS A 197 -4.83 -8.34 -13.50
C LYS A 197 -3.36 -8.73 -13.35
N LEU A 198 -2.93 -8.78 -12.10
CA LEU A 198 -1.53 -8.93 -11.72
C LEU A 198 -0.97 -10.31 -12.09
N ASP A 199 0.33 -10.37 -12.40
CA ASP A 199 1.07 -11.62 -12.45
C ASP A 199 1.49 -12.02 -11.04
N TYR A 200 0.79 -12.97 -10.43
CA TYR A 200 1.09 -13.43 -9.08
C TYR A 200 2.39 -14.22 -8.97
N SER A 201 3.08 -14.53 -10.07
CA SER A 201 4.46 -15.05 -10.02
C SER A 201 5.50 -13.95 -9.79
N ASP A 202 5.12 -12.68 -9.98
CA ASP A 202 6.01 -11.54 -9.80
C ASP A 202 6.42 -11.35 -8.32
N TYR A 203 7.69 -11.02 -8.13
CA TYR A 203 8.29 -10.86 -6.82
C TYR A 203 7.62 -9.73 -6.00
N PHE A 204 7.32 -8.59 -6.62
CA PHE A 204 6.76 -7.43 -5.93
C PHE A 204 5.26 -7.58 -5.69
N VAL A 205 4.51 -8.14 -6.64
CA VAL A 205 3.05 -8.35 -6.53
C VAL A 205 2.68 -9.01 -5.21
N LYS A 206 3.30 -10.15 -4.89
CA LYS A 206 2.96 -10.90 -3.66
C LYS A 206 3.21 -10.10 -2.39
N ARG A 207 4.30 -9.32 -2.37
CA ARG A 207 4.74 -8.51 -1.22
C ARG A 207 3.85 -7.29 -1.03
N ILE A 208 3.52 -6.63 -2.12
CA ILE A 208 2.57 -5.51 -2.18
C ILE A 208 1.22 -5.94 -1.61
N ILE A 209 0.69 -7.07 -2.08
CA ILE A 209 -0.58 -7.59 -1.57
C ILE A 209 -0.46 -7.93 -0.09
N ALA A 210 0.48 -8.79 0.30
CA ALA A 210 0.59 -9.25 1.69
C ALA A 210 0.85 -8.11 2.69
N ILE A 211 1.61 -7.08 2.32
CA ILE A 211 1.87 -5.95 3.23
C ILE A 211 0.72 -4.94 3.18
N GLY A 212 0.24 -4.59 1.99
CA GLY A 212 -0.80 -3.58 1.82
C GLY A 212 -2.15 -4.02 2.37
N THR A 213 -2.53 -5.29 2.23
CA THR A 213 -3.85 -5.73 2.68
C THR A 213 -3.89 -6.21 4.13
N ASN A 214 -2.76 -6.18 4.86
CA ASN A 214 -2.71 -6.61 6.26
C ASN A 214 -3.56 -5.72 7.18
N GLU A 215 -4.16 -6.30 8.22
CA GLU A 215 -4.81 -5.57 9.30
C GLU A 215 -3.85 -5.18 10.44
N PHE A 216 -3.86 -3.88 10.79
CA PHE A 216 -3.23 -3.34 11.98
C PHE A 216 -4.37 -2.93 12.91
N GLU A 217 -4.57 -3.71 13.97
CA GLU A 217 -5.29 -3.30 15.18
C GLU A 217 -4.30 -3.43 16.35
#